data_AF-A0A7X9ZXE7-F1
#
_entry.id   AF-A0A7X9ZXE7-F1
#
_cell.length_a   1.000
_cell.length_b   1.000
_cell.length_c   1.000
_cell.angle_alpha   90.00
_cell.angle_beta   90.00
_cell.angle_gamma   90.00
#
_symmetry.space_group_name_H-M   'P 1'
#
loop_
_entity.id
_entity.type
_entity.pdbx_description
1 polymer ?
#
loop_
_entity_poly.entity_id
_entity_poly.type
_entity_poly.pdbx_seq_one_letter_code
_entity_poly.pdbx_strand_id
1 'polypeptide(L)'
;MNAFPPIGIGLRGAHYRAMLDTRPRIDWLEAHTENYLADGGWDLHVLQTLRADYPIALHGVGLGIGSVHGFSTEHVERIAALAERIEPLFISEHLCWGATAAGVLNELLPLPLNAATFALVAERVERIQDRLARPILLENVSTYLRFHGDTFSETELLAELARRTGCGVLLDVNNLYVNQCNHGEDAWRALDAFAPGMVRELHLAGHEVDGDVVVDHHGAAVAEPVWALYAQALRRFGPVPTLIEWDTNLPPLDTLLDEARKARDVAGEIGVDG
;
A
#
# COMPACT_ATOMS: atom_id res chain seq x y z
N MET A 1 -4.23 -24.02 -3.61
CA MET A 1 -3.76 -22.80 -2.92
C MET A 1 -2.29 -22.66 -3.24
N ASN A 2 -1.83 -21.47 -3.66
CA ASN A 2 -0.41 -21.25 -3.92
C ASN A 2 0.35 -21.43 -2.61
N ALA A 3 1.42 -22.22 -2.63
CA ALA A 3 2.25 -22.44 -1.44
C ALA A 3 3.06 -21.20 -1.05
N PHE A 4 3.23 -20.25 -1.98
CA PHE A 4 4.06 -19.05 -1.80
C PHE A 4 3.29 -17.79 -2.25
N PRO A 5 3.51 -16.64 -1.58
CA PRO A 5 2.94 -15.38 -1.99
C PRO A 5 3.53 -14.94 -3.35
N PRO A 6 2.73 -14.33 -4.24
CA PRO A 6 3.28 -13.63 -5.40
C PRO A 6 4.03 -12.38 -4.93
N ILE A 7 5.26 -12.21 -5.42
CA ILE A 7 6.14 -11.10 -5.05
C ILE A 7 6.25 -10.11 -6.21
N GLY A 8 5.97 -8.85 -5.92
CA GLY A 8 6.00 -7.75 -6.88
C GLY A 8 7.03 -6.67 -6.50
N ILE A 9 7.19 -5.71 -7.41
CA ILE A 9 8.01 -4.51 -7.21
C ILE A 9 7.26 -3.27 -7.69
N GLY A 10 7.56 -2.12 -7.09
CA GLY A 10 7.07 -0.82 -7.57
C GLY A 10 7.61 -0.49 -8.97
N LEU A 11 6.73 -0.09 -9.89
CA LEU A 11 7.07 0.44 -11.20
C LEU A 11 7.23 1.96 -11.11
N ARG A 12 8.47 2.44 -11.13
CA ARG A 12 8.81 3.86 -11.10
C ARG A 12 9.46 4.29 -12.42
N GLY A 13 9.34 5.58 -12.77
CA GLY A 13 9.82 6.13 -14.05
C GLY A 13 11.30 5.81 -14.35
N ALA A 14 12.14 5.79 -13.32
CA ALA A 14 13.56 5.44 -13.44
C ALA A 14 13.81 4.02 -13.96
N HIS A 15 12.88 3.09 -13.74
CA HIS A 15 13.02 1.67 -14.13
C HIS A 15 12.34 1.33 -15.45
N TYR A 16 11.57 2.24 -16.06
CA TYR A 16 10.76 1.95 -17.25
C TYR A 16 11.56 1.33 -18.39
N ARG A 17 12.71 1.92 -18.74
CA ARG A 17 13.52 1.40 -19.85
C ARG A 17 14.04 0.00 -19.56
N ALA A 18 14.54 -0.24 -18.34
CA ALA A 18 15.04 -1.55 -17.96
C ALA A 18 13.91 -2.61 -17.99
N MET A 19 12.74 -2.30 -17.42
CA MET A 19 11.55 -3.15 -17.50
C MET A 19 11.12 -3.41 -18.96
N LEU A 20 11.18 -2.37 -19.80
CA LEU A 20 10.84 -2.43 -21.22
C LEU A 20 11.83 -3.25 -22.07
N ASP A 21 13.12 -3.22 -21.73
CA ASP A 21 14.17 -3.86 -22.50
C ASP A 21 14.40 -5.32 -22.07
N THR A 22 14.31 -5.62 -20.76
CA THR A 22 14.75 -6.91 -20.22
C THR A 22 13.64 -7.85 -19.78
N ARG A 23 12.43 -7.33 -19.49
CA ARG A 23 11.30 -8.10 -18.95
C ARG A 23 11.73 -9.07 -17.83
N PRO A 24 12.26 -8.55 -16.70
CA PRO A 24 12.75 -9.43 -15.65
C PRO A 24 11.62 -10.32 -15.10
N ARG A 25 12.00 -11.48 -14.59
CA ARG A 25 11.03 -12.42 -14.00
C ARG A 25 10.61 -11.93 -12.61
N ILE A 26 9.45 -11.27 -12.55
CA ILE A 26 8.75 -10.86 -11.32
C ILE A 26 7.26 -11.24 -11.45
N ASP A 27 6.55 -11.40 -10.33
CA ASP A 27 5.18 -11.95 -10.37
C ASP A 27 4.14 -10.89 -10.73
N TRP A 28 4.35 -9.63 -10.36
CA TRP A 28 3.45 -8.50 -10.63
C TRP A 28 4.15 -7.15 -10.40
N LEU A 29 3.50 -6.06 -10.82
CA LEU A 29 3.98 -4.69 -10.66
C LEU A 29 2.95 -3.83 -9.96
N GLU A 30 3.39 -2.87 -9.17
CA GLU A 30 2.53 -1.80 -8.66
C GLU A 30 2.85 -0.46 -9.32
N ALA A 31 1.80 0.28 -9.68
CA ALA A 31 1.90 1.61 -10.23
C ALA A 31 1.17 2.63 -9.35
N HIS A 32 1.81 3.77 -9.06
CA HIS A 32 1.14 4.91 -8.44
C HIS A 32 0.11 5.50 -9.39
N THR A 33 -1.15 5.39 -9.02
CA THR A 33 -2.33 5.69 -9.84
C THR A 33 -2.24 7.08 -10.48
N GLU A 34 -1.85 8.08 -9.68
CA GLU A 34 -1.78 9.49 -10.04
C GLU A 34 -0.85 9.76 -11.22
N ASN A 35 0.21 8.97 -11.39
CA ASN A 35 1.17 9.13 -12.49
C ASN A 35 0.58 8.75 -13.85
N TYR A 36 -0.59 8.10 -13.89
CA TYR A 36 -1.18 7.53 -15.11
C TYR A 36 -2.61 8.02 -15.38
N LEU A 37 -3.08 9.04 -14.67
CA LEU A 37 -4.43 9.59 -14.85
C LEU A 37 -4.59 10.46 -16.10
N ALA A 38 -3.49 10.86 -16.75
CA ALA A 38 -3.54 11.58 -18.02
C ALA A 38 -4.00 10.66 -19.16
N ASP A 39 -4.73 11.21 -20.15
CA ASP A 39 -5.31 10.44 -21.26
C ASP A 39 -4.30 9.91 -22.30
N GLY A 40 -3.00 10.00 -22.01
CA GLY A 40 -1.93 9.55 -22.88
C GLY A 40 -0.56 9.92 -22.34
N GLY A 41 0.44 9.76 -23.19
CA GLY A 41 1.83 10.04 -22.85
C GLY A 41 2.66 8.79 -22.67
N TRP A 42 3.95 9.01 -22.42
CA TRP A 42 4.93 7.94 -22.30
C TRP A 42 4.62 6.98 -21.15
N ASP A 43 4.23 7.51 -20.00
CA ASP A 43 3.99 6.71 -18.80
C ASP A 43 2.83 5.74 -18.99
N LEU A 44 1.70 6.22 -19.52
CA LEU A 44 0.56 5.35 -19.84
C LEU A 44 0.91 4.30 -20.91
N HIS A 45 1.70 4.68 -21.92
CA HIS A 45 2.18 3.73 -22.92
C HIS A 45 3.04 2.62 -22.31
N VAL A 46 3.96 2.96 -21.39
CA VAL A 46 4.78 1.99 -20.67
C VAL A 46 3.90 1.06 -19.84
N LEU A 47 2.95 1.61 -19.07
CA LEU A 47 2.05 0.83 -18.21
C LEU A 47 1.23 -0.17 -19.02
N GLN A 48 0.62 0.28 -20.13
CA GLN A 48 -0.15 -0.60 -21.02
C GLN A 48 0.70 -1.66 -21.69
N THR A 49 1.94 -1.31 -22.08
CA THR A 49 2.87 -2.26 -22.69
C THR A 49 3.27 -3.35 -21.70
N LEU A 50 3.60 -2.97 -20.45
CA LEU A 50 3.96 -3.93 -19.40
C LEU A 50 2.76 -4.74 -18.92
N ARG A 51 1.54 -4.19 -18.97
CA ARG A 51 0.31 -4.91 -18.58
C ARG A 51 0.06 -6.19 -19.39
N ALA A 52 0.57 -6.27 -20.61
CA ALA A 52 0.48 -7.47 -21.44
C ALA A 52 1.29 -8.64 -20.88
N ASP A 53 2.35 -8.35 -20.12
CA ASP A 53 3.30 -9.33 -19.60
C ASP A 53 3.16 -9.52 -18.08
N TYR A 54 2.74 -8.47 -17.35
CA TYR A 54 2.63 -8.46 -15.90
C TYR A 54 1.22 -8.09 -15.44
N PRO A 55 0.66 -8.79 -14.45
CA PRO A 55 -0.41 -8.24 -13.63
C PRO A 55 0.03 -6.93 -12.97
N ILE A 56 -0.88 -5.96 -12.88
CA ILE A 56 -0.60 -4.63 -12.31
C ILE A 56 -1.59 -4.33 -11.19
N ALA A 57 -1.11 -3.84 -10.05
CA ALA A 57 -1.92 -3.16 -9.06
C ALA A 57 -1.80 -1.63 -9.21
N LEU A 58 -2.86 -0.92 -8.86
CA LEU A 58 -2.89 0.54 -8.80
C LEU A 58 -2.94 0.97 -7.34
N HIS A 59 -1.96 1.74 -6.92
CA HIS A 59 -1.88 2.26 -5.56
C HIS A 59 -2.04 3.78 -5.59
N GLY A 60 -3.01 4.30 -4.86
CA GLY A 60 -3.39 5.71 -4.84
C GLY A 60 -2.65 6.50 -3.77
N VAL A 61 -2.12 7.66 -4.16
CA VAL A 61 -1.44 8.62 -3.27
C VAL A 61 -2.11 9.99 -3.26
N GLY A 62 -3.25 10.15 -3.93
CA GLY A 62 -3.85 11.46 -4.23
C GLY A 62 -5.32 11.63 -3.86
N LEU A 63 -6.04 10.58 -3.44
CA LEU A 63 -7.47 10.70 -3.15
C LEU A 63 -7.74 11.39 -1.81
N GLY A 64 -6.92 11.12 -0.80
CA GLY A 64 -7.06 11.64 0.56
C GLY A 64 -8.43 11.31 1.16
N ILE A 65 -8.76 10.01 1.21
CA ILE A 65 -10.12 9.50 1.53
C ILE A 65 -10.67 10.01 2.87
N GLY A 66 -9.84 10.39 3.83
CA GLY A 66 -10.25 10.94 5.12
C GLY A 66 -10.43 12.47 5.16
N SER A 67 -10.25 13.17 4.04
CA SER A 67 -10.23 14.65 4.02
C SER A 67 -11.59 15.29 4.32
N VAL A 68 -11.66 16.22 5.28
CA VAL A 68 -12.93 16.76 5.82
C VAL A 68 -13.83 17.42 4.75
N HIS A 69 -13.26 18.12 3.78
CA HIS A 69 -14.03 18.85 2.76
C HIS A 69 -14.49 17.99 1.57
N GLY A 70 -14.32 16.67 1.65
CA GLY A 70 -14.67 15.73 0.57
C GLY A 70 -13.45 15.23 -0.19
N PHE A 71 -13.66 14.23 -1.04
CA PHE A 71 -12.72 13.79 -2.08
C PHE A 71 -13.29 14.13 -3.46
N SER A 72 -12.44 14.31 -4.47
CA SER A 72 -12.88 14.71 -5.81
C SER A 72 -13.56 13.54 -6.55
N THR A 73 -14.84 13.68 -6.87
CA THR A 73 -15.56 12.69 -7.71
C THR A 73 -14.96 12.60 -9.11
N GLU A 74 -14.54 13.73 -9.69
CA GLU A 74 -13.81 13.74 -10.97
C GLU A 74 -12.53 12.92 -10.89
N HIS A 75 -11.81 12.98 -9.77
CA HIS A 75 -10.63 12.16 -9.56
C HIS A 75 -10.97 10.66 -9.56
N VAL A 76 -12.05 10.25 -8.86
CA VAL A 76 -12.52 8.86 -8.89
C VAL A 76 -12.96 8.40 -10.29
N GLU A 77 -13.58 9.27 -11.08
CA GLU A 77 -13.90 8.97 -12.48
C GLU A 77 -12.64 8.69 -13.31
N ARG A 78 -11.56 9.46 -13.09
CA ARG A 78 -10.27 9.21 -13.77
C ARG A 78 -9.63 7.89 -13.32
N ILE A 79 -9.69 7.57 -12.02
CA ILE A 79 -9.24 6.26 -11.51
C ILE A 79 -10.05 5.15 -12.18
N ALA A 80 -11.38 5.29 -12.25
CA ALA A 80 -12.23 4.30 -12.88
C ALA A 80 -11.90 4.10 -14.36
N ALA A 81 -11.69 5.18 -15.11
CA ALA A 81 -11.27 5.11 -16.51
C ALA A 81 -9.90 4.44 -16.66
N LEU A 82 -8.95 4.68 -15.75
CA LEU A 82 -7.67 3.97 -15.74
C LEU A 82 -7.85 2.48 -15.39
N ALA A 83 -8.70 2.16 -14.40
CA ALA A 83 -8.99 0.79 -13.99
C ALA A 83 -9.65 -0.03 -15.12
N GLU A 84 -10.54 0.58 -15.90
CA GLU A 84 -11.13 -0.05 -17.10
C GLU A 84 -10.08 -0.34 -18.18
N ARG A 85 -9.07 0.54 -18.32
CA ARG A 85 -7.98 0.37 -19.30
C ARG A 85 -6.94 -0.67 -18.89
N ILE A 86 -6.63 -0.75 -17.61
CA ILE A 86 -5.52 -1.56 -17.07
C ILE A 86 -6.01 -2.88 -16.48
N GLU A 87 -7.28 -2.99 -16.09
CA GLU A 87 -7.85 -4.16 -15.41
C GLU A 87 -6.93 -4.64 -14.25
N PRO A 88 -6.73 -3.82 -13.21
CA PRO A 88 -5.70 -4.08 -12.20
C PRO A 88 -6.10 -5.21 -11.24
N LEU A 89 -5.10 -5.83 -10.61
CA LEU A 89 -5.27 -6.82 -9.54
C LEU A 89 -5.98 -6.22 -8.33
N PHE A 90 -5.43 -5.10 -7.85
CA PHE A 90 -5.93 -4.34 -6.71
C PHE A 90 -5.98 -2.85 -7.05
N ILE A 91 -6.85 -2.14 -6.34
CA ILE A 91 -6.85 -0.68 -6.27
C ILE A 91 -6.77 -0.35 -4.79
N SER A 92 -5.66 0.22 -4.35
CA SER A 92 -5.40 0.59 -2.96
C SER A 92 -5.31 2.10 -2.78
N GLU A 93 -5.51 2.57 -1.55
CA GLU A 93 -5.38 3.98 -1.17
C GLU A 93 -5.05 4.09 0.32
N HIS A 94 -4.38 5.19 0.69
CA HIS A 94 -3.99 5.45 2.06
C HIS A 94 -5.16 5.91 2.94
N LEU A 95 -5.18 5.47 4.21
CA LEU A 95 -6.05 6.01 5.26
C LEU A 95 -5.54 7.36 5.78
N CYS A 96 -5.49 8.37 4.91
CA CYS A 96 -4.98 9.69 5.24
C CYS A 96 -5.97 10.81 4.90
N TRP A 97 -5.67 12.02 5.37
CA TRP A 97 -6.12 13.22 4.68
C TRP A 97 -4.95 13.92 4.00
N GLY A 98 -5.28 14.69 2.97
CA GLY A 98 -4.29 15.35 2.11
C GLY A 98 -4.94 16.11 0.98
N ALA A 99 -6.23 15.87 0.70
CA ALA A 99 -7.00 16.61 -0.28
C ALA A 99 -7.78 17.76 0.37
N THR A 100 -7.81 18.90 -0.32
CA THR A 100 -8.68 20.04 0.00
C THR A 100 -9.38 20.50 -1.28
N ALA A 101 -10.38 21.37 -1.14
CA ALA A 101 -10.99 22.01 -2.32
C ALA A 101 -9.97 22.84 -3.14
N ALA A 102 -8.82 23.22 -2.54
CA ALA A 102 -7.79 24.03 -3.18
C ALA A 102 -6.65 23.21 -3.81
N GLY A 103 -6.60 21.90 -3.57
CA GLY A 103 -5.52 21.04 -4.08
C GLY A 103 -5.24 19.85 -3.18
N VAL A 104 -4.25 19.04 -3.58
CA VAL A 104 -3.77 17.85 -2.89
C VAL A 104 -2.37 18.14 -2.33
N LEU A 105 -2.15 17.79 -1.07
CA LEU A 105 -0.85 17.77 -0.43
C LEU A 105 -0.15 16.46 -0.79
N ASN A 106 1.16 16.51 -1.03
CA ASN A 106 1.97 15.32 -1.28
C ASN A 106 2.32 14.55 0.01
N GLU A 107 1.75 14.97 1.14
CA GLU A 107 2.01 14.40 2.47
C GLU A 107 0.78 13.63 2.94
N LEU A 108 1.02 12.42 3.45
CA LEU A 108 -0.02 11.58 4.05
C LEU A 108 -0.25 12.03 5.49
N LEU A 109 -1.20 12.94 5.69
CA LEU A 109 -1.44 13.49 7.02
C LEU A 109 -2.33 12.54 7.85
N PRO A 110 -2.07 12.43 9.17
CA PRO A 110 -2.81 11.54 10.05
C PRO A 110 -4.25 12.01 10.26
N LEU A 111 -5.16 11.05 10.42
CA LEU A 111 -6.55 11.29 10.78
C LEU A 111 -6.77 11.10 12.28
N PRO A 112 -7.69 11.85 12.92
CA PRO A 112 -8.21 11.46 14.22
C PRO A 112 -8.88 10.09 14.12
N LEU A 113 -8.51 9.14 14.97
CA LEU A 113 -8.98 7.76 14.92
C LEU A 113 -10.19 7.59 15.84
N ASN A 114 -11.35 8.11 15.41
CA ASN A 114 -12.59 8.09 16.18
C ASN A 114 -13.83 7.74 15.34
N ALA A 115 -14.98 7.64 16.00
CA ALA A 115 -16.24 7.24 15.37
C ALA A 115 -16.70 8.17 14.23
N ALA A 116 -16.35 9.47 14.27
CA ALA A 116 -16.69 10.41 13.21
C ALA A 116 -15.85 10.14 11.95
N THR A 117 -14.54 9.92 12.11
CA THR A 117 -13.65 9.51 11.01
C THR A 117 -14.06 8.16 10.44
N PHE A 118 -14.39 7.18 11.30
CA PHE A 118 -14.92 5.89 10.87
C PHE A 118 -16.15 6.05 9.96
N ALA A 119 -17.17 6.79 10.41
CA ALA A 119 -18.39 6.99 9.64
C ALA A 119 -18.11 7.68 8.30
N LEU A 120 -17.23 8.68 8.29
CA LEU A 120 -16.83 9.42 7.09
C LEU A 120 -16.12 8.51 6.08
N VAL A 121 -15.10 7.78 6.51
CA VAL A 121 -14.32 6.91 5.62
C VAL A 121 -15.18 5.76 5.12
N ALA A 122 -16.03 5.16 5.97
CA ALA A 122 -16.91 4.08 5.57
C ALA A 122 -17.88 4.47 4.44
N GLU A 123 -18.54 5.64 4.53
CA GLU A 123 -19.41 6.16 3.46
C GLU A 123 -18.64 6.30 2.14
N ARG A 124 -17.41 6.79 2.21
CA ARG A 124 -16.60 7.07 1.03
C ARG A 124 -16.07 5.81 0.38
N VAL A 125 -15.62 4.84 1.17
CA VAL A 125 -15.24 3.50 0.69
C VAL A 125 -16.41 2.88 -0.05
N GLU A 126 -17.62 2.89 0.52
CA GLU A 126 -18.82 2.35 -0.14
C GLU A 126 -19.06 3.02 -1.50
N ARG A 127 -19.01 4.35 -1.57
CA ARG A 127 -19.18 5.11 -2.82
C ARG A 127 -18.11 4.82 -3.87
N ILE A 128 -16.85 4.69 -3.46
CA ILE A 128 -15.73 4.39 -4.36
C ILE A 128 -15.86 2.97 -4.90
N GLN A 129 -16.17 1.99 -4.03
CA GLN A 129 -16.37 0.60 -4.43
C GLN A 129 -17.56 0.45 -5.38
N ASP A 130 -18.66 1.16 -5.13
CA ASP A 130 -19.82 1.21 -6.03
C ASP A 130 -19.42 1.73 -7.41
N ARG A 131 -18.62 2.80 -7.47
CA ARG A 131 -18.17 3.37 -8.74
C ARG A 131 -17.17 2.48 -9.47
N LEU A 132 -16.23 1.86 -8.75
CA LEU A 132 -15.21 0.98 -9.32
C LEU A 132 -15.72 -0.45 -9.56
N ALA A 133 -16.94 -0.75 -9.10
CA ALA A 133 -17.58 -2.07 -9.13
C ALA A 133 -16.72 -3.19 -8.54
N ARG A 134 -15.91 -2.87 -7.52
CA ARG A 134 -14.99 -3.82 -6.88
C ARG A 134 -14.58 -3.35 -5.48
N PRO A 135 -14.15 -4.26 -4.59
CA PRO A 135 -13.51 -3.87 -3.34
C PRO A 135 -12.18 -3.15 -3.60
N ILE A 136 -11.94 -2.07 -2.85
CA ILE A 136 -10.63 -1.42 -2.77
C ILE A 136 -9.85 -1.95 -1.56
N LEU A 137 -8.56 -1.64 -1.49
CA LEU A 137 -7.75 -1.85 -0.29
C LEU A 137 -7.50 -0.51 0.40
N LEU A 138 -7.54 -0.51 1.73
CA LEU A 138 -7.08 0.63 2.53
C LEU A 138 -5.77 0.29 3.23
N GLU A 139 -4.89 1.28 3.26
CA GLU A 139 -3.55 1.15 3.81
C GLU A 139 -3.33 1.95 5.09
N ASN A 140 -2.58 1.36 6.03
CA ASN A 140 -2.09 2.02 7.24
C ASN A 140 -0.91 2.95 6.92
N VAL A 141 -0.85 4.09 7.60
CA VAL A 141 0.19 5.09 7.37
C VAL A 141 1.16 5.18 8.55
N SER A 142 2.41 5.51 8.26
CA SER A 142 3.31 6.04 9.28
C SER A 142 2.84 7.43 9.73
N THR A 143 3.03 7.74 11.00
CA THR A 143 2.55 9.01 11.57
C THR A 143 3.52 9.53 12.63
N TYR A 144 3.55 10.85 12.80
CA TYR A 144 4.47 11.52 13.74
C TYR A 144 3.74 12.20 14.91
N LEU A 145 2.42 12.04 14.98
CA LEU A 145 1.58 12.52 16.07
C LEU A 145 0.36 11.62 16.26
N ARG A 146 -0.19 11.65 17.47
CA ARG A 146 -1.46 11.02 17.86
C ARG A 146 -2.42 12.08 18.36
N PHE A 147 -3.73 11.88 18.15
CA PHE A 147 -4.72 12.83 18.66
C PHE A 147 -5.22 12.37 20.03
N HIS A 148 -5.39 13.30 20.96
CA HIS A 148 -5.88 12.98 22.31
C HIS A 148 -7.30 12.38 22.32
N GLY A 149 -8.07 12.59 21.25
CA GLY A 149 -9.42 12.09 21.08
C GLY A 149 -9.52 10.77 20.32
N ASP A 150 -8.40 10.08 20.09
CA ASP A 150 -8.39 8.77 19.44
C ASP A 150 -9.09 7.74 20.34
N THR A 151 -10.04 7.02 19.76
CA THR A 151 -10.79 5.94 20.43
C THR A 151 -10.55 4.57 19.80
N PHE A 152 -9.77 4.53 18.71
CA PHE A 152 -9.31 3.33 18.02
C PHE A 152 -7.78 3.41 17.88
N SER A 153 -7.11 2.27 17.82
CA SER A 153 -5.84 2.19 17.08
C SER A 153 -6.11 2.27 15.57
N GLU A 154 -5.08 2.54 14.77
CA GLU A 154 -5.22 2.57 13.31
C GLU A 154 -5.64 1.20 12.76
N THR A 155 -5.04 0.12 13.27
CA THR A 155 -5.38 -1.25 12.84
C THR A 155 -6.78 -1.67 13.27
N GLU A 156 -7.25 -1.23 14.44
CA GLU A 156 -8.65 -1.42 14.86
C GLU A 156 -9.63 -0.69 13.93
N LEU A 157 -9.31 0.55 13.56
CA LEU A 157 -10.13 1.34 12.63
C LEU A 157 -10.18 0.68 11.25
N LEU A 158 -9.04 0.24 10.70
CA LEU A 158 -8.96 -0.46 9.42
C LEU A 158 -9.71 -1.79 9.44
N ALA A 159 -9.56 -2.60 10.50
CA ALA A 159 -10.27 -3.87 10.63
C ALA A 159 -11.80 -3.66 10.68
N GLU A 160 -12.25 -2.63 11.40
CA GLU A 160 -13.66 -2.28 11.49
C GLU A 160 -14.21 -1.72 10.16
N LEU A 161 -13.43 -0.92 9.43
CA LEU A 161 -13.76 -0.47 8.07
C LEU A 161 -13.90 -1.64 7.10
N ALA A 162 -12.95 -2.56 7.10
CA ALA A 162 -12.98 -3.77 6.27
C ALA A 162 -14.21 -4.63 6.59
N ARG A 163 -14.50 -4.85 7.88
CA ARG A 163 -15.68 -5.60 8.33
C ARG A 163 -16.99 -4.95 7.91
N ARG A 164 -17.06 -3.61 7.98
CA ARG A 164 -18.27 -2.84 7.68
C ARG A 164 -18.56 -2.70 6.19
N THR A 165 -17.52 -2.44 5.39
CA THR A 165 -17.65 -2.01 3.98
C THR A 165 -17.27 -3.11 2.99
N GLY A 166 -16.62 -4.18 3.45
CA GLY A 166 -16.09 -5.23 2.59
C GLY A 166 -14.81 -4.86 1.84
N CYS A 167 -14.20 -3.70 2.12
CA CYS A 167 -12.87 -3.39 1.60
C CYS A 167 -11.82 -4.36 2.17
N GLY A 168 -10.73 -4.54 1.44
CA GLY A 168 -9.56 -5.24 1.95
C GLY A 168 -8.60 -4.28 2.65
N VAL A 169 -7.53 -4.84 3.20
CA VAL A 169 -6.41 -4.09 3.79
C VAL A 169 -5.16 -4.37 2.97
N LEU A 170 -4.48 -3.30 2.57
CA LEU A 170 -3.07 -3.33 2.21
C LEU A 170 -2.33 -2.99 3.50
N LEU A 171 -1.53 -3.92 4.00
CA LEU A 171 -0.81 -3.72 5.25
C LEU A 171 0.65 -3.42 4.96
N ASP A 172 1.04 -2.17 5.15
CA ASP A 172 2.44 -1.79 5.14
C ASP A 172 3.08 -2.16 6.48
N VAL A 173 3.98 -3.13 6.41
CA VAL A 173 4.73 -3.68 7.54
C VAL A 173 5.79 -2.71 8.03
N ASN A 174 6.38 -1.92 7.12
CA ASN A 174 7.31 -0.85 7.47
C ASN A 174 6.57 0.24 8.28
N ASN A 175 5.39 0.66 7.85
CA ASN A 175 4.58 1.64 8.59
C ASN A 175 4.21 1.19 10.00
N LEU A 176 3.90 -0.10 10.20
CA LEU A 176 3.71 -0.66 11.55
C LEU A 176 4.98 -0.54 12.40
N TYR A 177 6.15 -0.83 11.82
CA TYR A 177 7.42 -0.73 12.53
C TYR A 177 7.77 0.72 12.88
N VAL A 178 7.59 1.64 11.95
CA VAL A 178 7.80 3.09 12.17
C VAL A 178 6.91 3.59 13.30
N ASN A 179 5.61 3.23 13.29
CA ASN A 179 4.69 3.61 14.34
C ASN A 179 5.04 2.97 15.70
N GLN A 180 5.54 1.72 15.73
CA GLN A 180 6.08 1.10 16.94
C GLN A 180 7.25 1.90 17.51
N CYS A 181 8.19 2.32 16.68
CA CYS A 181 9.34 3.12 17.11
C CYS A 181 8.93 4.50 17.63
N ASN A 182 8.03 5.18 16.93
CA ASN A 182 7.68 6.56 17.24
C ASN A 182 6.65 6.69 18.37
N HIS A 183 5.71 5.75 18.50
CA HIS A 183 4.60 5.82 19.47
C HIS A 183 4.66 4.76 20.57
N GLY A 184 5.60 3.82 20.50
CA GLY A 184 5.70 2.70 21.45
C GLY A 184 4.57 1.66 21.28
N GLU A 185 3.95 1.62 20.12
CA GLU A 185 2.93 0.63 19.75
C GLU A 185 3.56 -0.75 19.56
N ASP A 186 2.80 -1.82 19.76
CA ASP A 186 3.28 -3.18 19.54
C ASP A 186 2.85 -3.64 18.13
N ALA A 187 3.80 -3.64 17.19
CA ALA A 187 3.53 -4.00 15.80
C ALA A 187 3.12 -5.48 15.64
N TRP A 188 3.54 -6.37 16.55
CA TRP A 188 3.14 -7.78 16.50
C TRP A 188 1.69 -7.92 16.92
N ARG A 189 1.31 -7.26 18.02
CA ARG A 189 -0.08 -7.22 18.49
C ARG A 189 -1.00 -6.52 17.48
N ALA A 190 -0.49 -5.54 16.74
CA ALA A 190 -1.25 -4.85 15.70
C ALA A 190 -1.75 -5.82 14.60
N LEU A 191 -1.00 -6.89 14.29
CA LEU A 191 -1.41 -7.93 13.35
C LEU A 191 -2.66 -8.70 13.81
N ASP A 192 -2.87 -8.83 15.14
CA ASP A 192 -4.00 -9.57 15.69
C ASP A 192 -5.35 -8.88 15.47
N ALA A 193 -5.36 -7.58 15.14
CA ALA A 193 -6.56 -6.83 14.81
C ALA A 193 -7.27 -7.36 13.55
N PHE A 194 -6.52 -7.99 12.62
CA PHE A 194 -7.06 -8.41 11.33
C PHE A 194 -7.42 -9.91 11.31
N ALA A 195 -8.63 -10.23 10.87
CA ALA A 195 -9.00 -11.63 10.60
C ALA A 195 -8.30 -12.16 9.33
N PRO A 196 -8.00 -13.48 9.23
CA PRO A 196 -7.50 -14.06 7.98
C PRO A 196 -8.39 -13.69 6.78
N GLY A 197 -7.78 -13.27 5.68
CA GLY A 197 -8.48 -12.84 4.47
C GLY A 197 -8.86 -11.35 4.42
N MET A 198 -8.71 -10.59 5.52
CA MET A 198 -8.85 -9.12 5.49
C MET A 198 -7.65 -8.46 4.81
N VAL A 199 -6.43 -8.87 5.18
CA VAL A 199 -5.20 -8.41 4.54
C VAL A 199 -5.06 -9.09 3.19
N ARG A 200 -5.03 -8.28 2.12
CA ARG A 200 -5.01 -8.73 0.72
C ARG A 200 -3.69 -8.45 0.03
N GLU A 201 -2.89 -7.56 0.60
CA GLU A 201 -1.59 -7.13 0.10
C GLU A 201 -0.71 -6.71 1.27
N LEU A 202 0.59 -6.95 1.16
CA LEU A 202 1.62 -6.54 2.11
C LEU A 202 2.64 -5.66 1.40
N HIS A 203 2.99 -4.54 2.01
CA HIS A 203 4.11 -3.71 1.55
C HIS A 203 5.31 -3.87 2.48
N LEU A 204 6.50 -3.87 1.87
CA LEU A 204 7.79 -3.89 2.52
C LEU A 204 8.65 -2.78 1.96
N ALA A 205 9.08 -1.89 2.84
CA ALA A 205 9.96 -0.78 2.51
C ALA A 205 11.07 -0.61 3.56
N GLY A 206 12.03 0.24 3.25
CA GLY A 206 13.03 0.74 4.20
C GLY A 206 12.70 2.15 4.69
N HIS A 207 13.22 2.48 5.87
CA HIS A 207 13.03 3.77 6.54
C HIS A 207 14.37 4.43 6.88
N GLU A 208 14.31 5.70 7.27
CA GLU A 208 15.44 6.48 7.79
C GLU A 208 15.33 6.63 9.30
N VAL A 209 16.47 6.71 9.99
CA VAL A 209 16.53 6.98 11.44
C VAL A 209 17.19 8.34 11.64
N ASP A 210 16.43 9.30 12.15
CA ASP A 210 16.90 10.65 12.50
C ASP A 210 16.78 10.88 14.01
N GLY A 211 17.89 10.69 14.73
CA GLY A 211 17.93 10.77 16.18
C GLY A 211 17.03 9.71 16.83
N ASP A 212 16.01 10.18 17.55
CA ASP A 212 15.02 9.33 18.23
C ASP A 212 13.76 9.08 17.39
N VAL A 213 13.70 9.61 16.15
CA VAL A 213 12.55 9.47 15.25
C VAL A 213 12.92 8.55 14.09
N VAL A 214 12.02 7.62 13.78
CA VAL A 214 12.09 6.83 12.55
C VAL A 214 11.20 7.49 11.52
N VAL A 215 11.78 7.84 10.37
CA VAL A 215 11.11 8.54 9.27
C VAL A 215 10.84 7.58 8.14
N ASP A 216 9.60 7.58 7.71
CA ASP A 216 9.13 6.76 6.62
C ASP A 216 9.46 7.40 5.27
N HIS A 217 10.68 7.16 4.78
CA HIS A 217 11.19 7.79 3.57
C HIS A 217 11.10 6.89 2.33
N HIS A 218 10.84 5.58 2.50
CA HIS A 218 10.81 4.58 1.41
C HIS A 218 12.01 4.69 0.47
N GLY A 219 13.19 4.93 1.05
CA GLY A 219 14.42 5.30 0.36
C GLY A 219 15.60 4.37 0.59
N ALA A 220 15.36 3.26 1.28
CA ALA A 220 16.38 2.34 1.75
C ALA A 220 15.92 0.89 1.56
N ALA A 221 16.88 -0.04 1.66
CA ALA A 221 16.56 -1.47 1.69
C ALA A 221 15.73 -1.81 2.93
N VAL A 222 14.92 -2.87 2.82
CA VAL A 222 14.02 -3.28 3.91
C VAL A 222 14.86 -3.70 5.12
N ALA A 223 14.57 -3.11 6.27
CA ALA A 223 15.33 -3.35 7.49
C ALA A 223 15.04 -4.72 8.12
N GLU A 224 16.02 -5.31 8.81
CA GLU A 224 15.88 -6.62 9.48
C GLU A 224 14.66 -6.73 10.43
N PRO A 225 14.32 -5.70 11.25
CA PRO A 225 13.11 -5.75 12.06
C PRO A 225 11.81 -5.84 11.23
N VAL A 226 11.80 -5.22 10.04
CA VAL A 226 10.65 -5.27 9.11
C VAL A 226 10.55 -6.66 8.48
N TRP A 227 11.67 -7.28 8.11
CA TRP A 227 11.69 -8.69 7.67
C TRP A 227 11.17 -9.66 8.74
N ALA A 228 11.51 -9.43 10.01
CA ALA A 228 11.00 -10.23 11.11
C ALA A 228 9.48 -10.07 11.28
N LEU A 229 8.95 -8.85 11.15
CA LEU A 229 7.50 -8.59 11.15
C LEU A 229 6.80 -9.21 9.94
N TYR A 230 7.40 -9.14 8.76
CA TYR A 230 6.88 -9.77 7.55
C TYR A 230 6.69 -11.28 7.72
N ALA A 231 7.70 -11.96 8.28
CA ALA A 231 7.60 -13.38 8.60
C ALA A 231 6.42 -13.69 9.54
N GLN A 232 6.14 -12.83 10.52
CA GLN A 232 4.96 -12.99 11.39
C GLN A 232 3.65 -12.74 10.65
N ALA A 233 3.59 -11.72 9.80
CA ALA A 233 2.42 -11.44 8.96
C ALA A 233 2.09 -12.64 8.05
N LEU A 234 3.10 -13.27 7.43
CA LEU A 234 2.90 -14.48 6.64
C LEU A 234 2.42 -15.67 7.46
N ARG A 235 2.96 -15.90 8.67
CA ARG A 235 2.43 -16.95 9.57
C ARG A 235 0.97 -16.70 9.94
N ARG A 236 0.58 -15.44 10.09
CA ARG A 236 -0.76 -15.05 10.54
C ARG A 236 -1.82 -15.05 9.44
N PHE A 237 -1.45 -14.63 8.22
CA PHE A 237 -2.38 -14.41 7.11
C PHE A 237 -2.21 -15.39 5.96
N GLY A 238 -1.11 -16.16 5.95
CA GLY A 238 -0.75 -17.05 4.86
C GLY A 238 -0.04 -16.32 3.71
N PRO A 239 -0.04 -16.89 2.50
CA PRO A 239 0.71 -16.39 1.35
C PRO A 239 0.03 -15.17 0.70
N VAL A 240 0.03 -14.04 1.40
CA VAL A 240 -0.52 -12.76 0.93
C VAL A 240 0.43 -12.12 -0.11
N PRO A 241 -0.06 -11.64 -1.26
CA PRO A 241 0.74 -10.86 -2.21
C PRO A 241 1.61 -9.81 -1.51
N THR A 242 2.90 -9.77 -1.84
CA THR A 242 3.85 -8.87 -1.18
C THR A 242 4.57 -8.01 -2.22
N LEU A 243 4.66 -6.71 -1.95
CA LEU A 243 5.39 -5.75 -2.74
C LEU A 243 6.67 -5.30 -2.02
N ILE A 244 7.77 -5.17 -2.77
CA ILE A 244 8.87 -4.30 -2.35
C ILE A 244 8.59 -2.89 -2.85
N GLU A 245 8.35 -1.99 -1.92
CA GLU A 245 8.12 -0.58 -2.17
C GLU A 245 9.40 0.24 -2.00
N TRP A 246 9.63 1.16 -2.94
CA TRP A 246 10.78 2.05 -2.94
C TRP A 246 10.43 3.29 -3.77
N ASP A 247 10.42 4.47 -3.16
CA ASP A 247 9.92 5.70 -3.76
C ASP A 247 10.95 6.81 -3.87
N THR A 248 11.85 6.90 -2.90
CA THR A 248 12.89 7.91 -2.87
C THR A 248 14.25 7.24 -3.07
N ASN A 249 15.25 7.99 -3.52
CA ASN A 249 16.60 7.46 -3.74
C ASN A 249 16.64 6.13 -4.51
N LEU A 250 15.80 6.02 -5.55
CA LEU A 250 15.54 4.76 -6.26
C LEU A 250 16.82 4.04 -6.64
N PRO A 251 16.98 2.76 -6.24
CA PRO A 251 18.18 2.01 -6.56
C PRO A 251 18.10 1.51 -8.01
N PRO A 252 19.21 0.96 -8.55
CA PRO A 252 19.15 0.19 -9.78
C PRO A 252 18.11 -0.94 -9.68
N LEU A 253 17.49 -1.29 -10.82
CA LEU A 253 16.45 -2.32 -10.87
C LEU A 253 16.92 -3.66 -10.29
N ASP A 254 18.18 -4.04 -10.51
CA ASP A 254 18.73 -5.30 -9.99
C ASP A 254 18.69 -5.36 -8.45
N THR A 255 18.92 -4.24 -7.77
CA THR A 255 18.82 -4.15 -6.30
C THR A 255 17.38 -4.36 -5.84
N LEU A 256 16.40 -3.78 -6.54
CA LEU A 256 14.99 -3.97 -6.23
C LEU A 256 14.54 -5.43 -6.46
N LEU A 257 15.05 -6.06 -7.51
CA LEU A 257 14.84 -7.49 -7.78
C LEU A 257 15.50 -8.40 -6.73
N ASP A 258 16.63 -7.98 -6.16
CA ASP A 258 17.30 -8.70 -5.08
C ASP A 258 16.50 -8.65 -3.77
N GLU A 259 15.92 -7.50 -3.41
CA GLU A 259 15.00 -7.41 -2.27
C GLU A 259 13.74 -8.27 -2.48
N ALA A 260 13.20 -8.29 -3.71
CA ALA A 260 12.07 -9.17 -4.05
C ALA A 260 12.43 -10.66 -3.94
N ARG A 261 13.68 -11.02 -4.27
CA ARG A 261 14.20 -12.37 -4.05
C ARG A 261 14.28 -12.70 -2.56
N LYS A 262 14.76 -11.76 -1.73
CA LYS A 262 14.81 -11.92 -0.27
C LYS A 262 13.42 -12.12 0.32
N ALA A 263 12.40 -11.37 -0.12
CA ALA A 263 11.01 -11.61 0.32
C ALA A 263 10.53 -13.01 -0.02
N ARG A 264 10.88 -13.52 -1.22
CA ARG A 264 10.56 -14.89 -1.61
C ARG A 264 11.26 -15.93 -0.74
N ASP A 265 12.52 -15.70 -0.39
CA ASP A 265 13.30 -16.60 0.46
C ASP A 265 12.69 -16.66 1.87
N VAL A 266 12.34 -15.50 2.47
CA VAL A 266 11.65 -15.44 3.77
C VAL A 266 10.31 -16.17 3.72
N ALA A 267 9.50 -15.96 2.67
CA ALA A 267 8.25 -16.69 2.50
C ALA A 267 8.46 -18.20 2.31
N GLY A 268 9.57 -18.57 1.66
CA GLY A 268 10.07 -19.93 1.51
C GLY A 268 10.29 -20.63 2.84
N GLU A 269 10.97 -19.95 3.77
CA GLU A 269 11.26 -20.46 5.11
C GLU A 269 9.99 -20.70 5.94
N ILE A 270 8.96 -19.86 5.77
CA ILE A 270 7.67 -20.02 6.48
C ILE A 270 6.82 -21.17 5.89
N GLY A 271 6.85 -21.34 4.57
CA GLY A 271 6.03 -22.34 3.85
C GLY A 271 6.48 -23.79 4.01
N VAL A 272 7.65 -24.04 4.63
CA VAL A 272 8.22 -25.39 4.83
C VAL A 272 7.77 -26.03 6.15
N ASP A 273 7.11 -25.28 7.04
CA ASP A 273 6.64 -25.77 8.36
C ASP A 273 5.19 -26.33 8.35
N GLY A 274 4.63 -26.66 7.18
CA GLY A 274 3.26 -27.19 6.99
C GLY A 274 3.19 -28.68 6.73
#